data_AF-A0A7W1FSV1-F1
#
_entry.id   AF-A0A7W1FSV1-F1
#
_cell.length_a   1.000
_cell.length_b   1.000
_cell.length_c   1.000
_cell.angle_alpha   90.00
_cell.angle_beta   90.00
_cell.angle_gamma   90.00
#
_symmetry.space_group_name_H-M   'P 1'
#
loop_
_entity.id
_entity.type
_entity.pdbx_description
1 polymer ?
#
loop_
_entity_poly.entity_id
_entity_poly.type
_entity_poly.pdbx_seq_one_letter_code
_entity_poly.pdbx_strand_id
1 'polypeptide(L)'
;MRGTVGETLERLILLQIGAAAATRDRVQEIVDSLVEQGRVEREEGRTVVNDVMNRARERSTGARSLVDASLQQGLRRGGLPTREDYEDLLFRIEQLEHRVRMLEDRPAAPPPPAGEPEAPPETPPGL
;
A
#
# COMPACT_ATOMS: atom_id res chain seq x y z
N MET A 1 7.63 -16.58 -26.55
CA MET A 1 7.14 -15.23 -26.19
C MET A 1 8.31 -14.23 -26.18
N ARG A 2 8.72 -13.69 -27.35
CA ARG A 2 9.93 -12.84 -27.48
C ARG A 2 9.67 -11.48 -28.17
N GLY A 3 8.41 -11.03 -28.23
CA GLY A 3 8.01 -9.74 -28.85
C GLY A 3 7.59 -8.63 -27.90
N THR A 4 7.22 -8.96 -26.65
CA THR A 4 6.52 -8.02 -25.77
C THR A 4 7.40 -6.89 -25.21
N VAL A 5 8.69 -7.15 -24.97
CA VAL A 5 9.58 -6.17 -24.31
C VAL A 5 9.91 -4.98 -25.24
N GLY A 6 10.15 -5.26 -26.53
CA GLY A 6 10.42 -4.21 -27.53
C GLY A 6 9.21 -3.30 -27.74
N GLU A 7 8.02 -3.87 -27.89
CA GLU A 7 6.77 -3.12 -28.06
C GLU A 7 6.42 -2.27 -26.83
N THR A 8 6.70 -2.76 -25.61
CA THR A 8 6.48 -1.95 -24.40
C THR A 8 7.41 -0.76 -24.30
N LEU A 9 8.67 -0.91 -24.73
CA LEU A 9 9.65 0.17 -24.72
C LEU A 9 9.31 1.26 -25.74
N GLU A 10 8.92 0.87 -26.95
CA GLU A 10 8.51 1.79 -28.01
C GLU A 10 7.27 2.59 -27.59
N ARG A 11 6.30 1.94 -26.93
CA ARG A 11 5.13 2.62 -26.34
C ARG A 11 5.51 3.57 -25.21
N LEU A 12 6.46 3.22 -24.35
CA LEU A 12 6.94 4.10 -23.27
C LEU A 12 7.63 5.35 -23.81
N ILE A 13 8.43 5.21 -24.87
CA ILE A 13 9.09 6.34 -25.55
C ILE A 13 8.05 7.26 -26.19
N LEU A 14 7.09 6.69 -26.93
CA LEU A 14 6.00 7.47 -27.53
C LEU A 14 5.15 8.18 -26.47
N LEU A 15 4.90 7.53 -25.33
CA LEU A 15 4.19 8.13 -24.21
C LEU A 15 4.97 9.31 -23.60
N GLN A 16 6.28 9.18 -23.44
CA GLN A 16 7.15 10.26 -22.98
C GLN A 16 7.14 11.45 -23.94
N ILE A 17 7.26 11.19 -25.24
CA ILE A 17 7.20 12.24 -26.27
C ILE A 17 5.81 12.91 -26.26
N GLY A 18 4.74 12.12 -26.19
CA GLY A 18 3.37 12.63 -26.08
C GLY A 18 3.13 13.46 -24.82
N ALA A 19 3.68 13.04 -23.67
CA ALA A 19 3.60 13.78 -22.43
C ALA A 19 4.37 15.10 -22.47
N ALA A 20 5.55 15.14 -23.09
CA ALA A 20 6.31 16.37 -23.29
C ALA A 20 5.61 17.33 -24.28
N ALA A 21 4.97 16.79 -25.30
CA ALA A 21 4.18 17.55 -26.28
C ALA A 21 2.86 18.09 -25.68
N ALA A 22 2.27 17.43 -24.68
CA ALA A 22 1.03 17.83 -24.04
C ALA A 22 1.23 18.84 -22.88
N THR A 23 2.32 19.60 -22.90
CA THR A 23 2.60 20.63 -21.89
C THR A 23 1.85 21.92 -22.20
N ARG A 24 1.61 22.76 -21.17
CA ARG A 24 0.88 24.03 -21.34
C ARG A 24 1.49 24.89 -22.44
N ASP A 25 2.81 25.02 -22.43
CA ASP A 25 3.55 25.88 -23.33
C ASP A 25 3.42 25.40 -24.79
N ARG A 26 3.44 24.09 -25.02
CA ARG A 26 3.24 23.50 -26.35
C ARG A 26 1.81 23.66 -26.86
N VAL A 27 0.82 23.48 -25.99
CA VAL A 27 -0.59 23.72 -26.33
C VAL A 27 -0.78 25.20 -26.68
N GLN A 28 -0.16 26.10 -25.92
CA GLN A 28 -0.22 27.53 -26.16
C GLN A 28 0.45 27.91 -27.50
N GLU A 29 1.64 27.37 -27.80
CA GLU A 29 2.35 27.56 -29.07
C GLU A 29 1.51 27.14 -30.28
N ILE A 30 0.83 25.99 -30.19
CA ILE A 30 -0.08 25.52 -31.26
C ILE A 30 -1.25 26.49 -31.44
N VAL A 31 -1.87 26.93 -30.35
CA VAL A 31 -3.01 27.84 -30.40
C VAL A 31 -2.60 29.21 -30.94
N ASP A 32 -1.45 29.74 -30.51
CA ASP A 32 -0.91 31.00 -30.99
C ASP A 32 -0.64 30.94 -32.51
N SER A 33 -0.13 29.81 -33.02
CA SER A 33 0.03 29.60 -34.47
C SER A 33 -1.30 29.62 -35.24
N LEU A 34 -2.39 29.13 -34.63
CA LEU A 34 -3.73 29.16 -35.24
C LEU A 34 -4.30 30.58 -35.24
N VAL A 35 -3.98 31.38 -34.22
CA VAL A 35 -4.36 32.79 -34.16
C VAL A 35 -3.59 33.62 -35.20
N GLU A 36 -2.29 33.39 -35.35
CA GLU A 36 -1.46 34.06 -36.37
C GLU A 36 -1.93 33.75 -37.80
N GLN A 37 -2.40 32.53 -38.05
CA GLN A 37 -2.99 32.12 -39.32
C GLN A 37 -4.42 32.66 -39.54
N GLY A 38 -4.97 33.41 -38.58
CA GLY A 38 -6.34 33.95 -38.62
C GLY A 38 -7.43 32.87 -38.54
N ARG A 39 -7.09 31.66 -38.09
CA ARG A 39 -8.03 30.53 -37.97
C ARG A 39 -8.83 30.56 -36.67
N VAL A 40 -8.32 31.24 -35.65
CA VAL A 40 -8.89 31.32 -34.31
C VAL A 40 -8.72 32.75 -33.81
N GLU A 41 -9.71 33.29 -33.12
CA GLU A 41 -9.58 34.60 -32.49
C GLU A 41 -8.76 34.52 -31.20
N ARG A 42 -8.07 35.61 -30.84
CA ARG A 42 -7.13 35.61 -29.70
C ARG A 42 -7.82 35.30 -28.35
N GLU A 43 -9.10 35.65 -28.20
CA GLU A 43 -9.91 35.30 -27.03
C GLU A 43 -10.35 33.83 -27.03
N GLU A 44 -10.79 33.30 -28.16
CA GLU A 44 -11.15 31.89 -28.30
C GLU A 44 -9.95 30.98 -28.04
N GLY A 45 -8.77 31.34 -28.54
CA GLY A 45 -7.54 30.59 -28.32
C GLY A 45 -7.22 30.41 -26.82
N ARG A 46 -7.31 31.48 -26.04
CA ARG A 46 -7.11 31.41 -24.57
C ARG A 46 -8.11 30.49 -23.88
N THR A 47 -9.35 30.48 -24.35
CA THR A 47 -10.41 29.60 -23.83
C THR A 47 -10.08 28.15 -24.14
N VAL A 48 -9.66 27.84 -25.37
CA VAL A 48 -9.26 26.48 -25.80
C VAL A 48 -8.10 25.95 -24.97
N VAL A 49 -7.05 26.76 -24.73
CA VAL A 49 -5.92 26.34 -23.89
C VAL A 49 -6.41 25.99 -22.48
N ASN A 50 -7.23 26.85 -21.87
CA ASN A 50 -7.72 26.59 -20.51
C ASN A 50 -8.63 25.34 -20.44
N ASP A 51 -9.51 25.13 -21.41
CA ASP A 51 -10.37 23.95 -21.50
C ASP A 51 -9.56 22.66 -21.61
N VAL A 52 -8.55 22.64 -22.47
CA VAL A 52 -7.65 21.48 -22.63
C VAL A 52 -6.94 21.18 -21.30
N MET A 53 -6.42 22.21 -20.63
CA MET A 53 -5.71 22.04 -19.36
C MET A 53 -6.63 21.60 -18.22
N ASN A 54 -7.87 22.08 -18.17
CA ASN A 54 -8.86 21.66 -17.18
C ASN A 54 -9.29 20.21 -17.39
N ARG A 55 -9.61 19.82 -18.62
CA ARG A 55 -9.93 18.42 -18.95
C ARG A 55 -8.75 17.48 -18.68
N ALA A 56 -7.52 17.90 -18.95
CA ALA A 56 -6.32 17.13 -18.64
C ALA A 56 -6.19 16.89 -17.12
N ARG A 57 -6.45 17.92 -16.30
CA ARG A 57 -6.44 17.80 -14.83
C ARG A 57 -7.50 16.82 -14.34
N GLU A 58 -8.75 16.97 -14.77
CA GLU A 58 -9.84 16.06 -14.40
C GLU A 58 -9.53 14.60 -14.74
N ARG A 59 -9.04 14.35 -15.96
CA ARG A 59 -8.64 13.01 -16.39
C ARG A 59 -7.45 12.47 -15.59
N SER A 60 -6.46 13.32 -15.26
CA SER A 60 -5.29 12.91 -14.49
C SER A 60 -5.65 12.46 -13.07
N THR A 61 -6.62 13.13 -12.43
CA THR A 61 -7.07 12.80 -11.08
C THR A 61 -7.80 11.46 -11.05
N GLY A 62 -8.71 11.23 -12.00
CA GLY A 62 -9.39 9.95 -12.15
C GLY A 62 -8.43 8.80 -12.49
N ALA A 63 -7.48 9.04 -13.40
CA ALA A 63 -6.45 8.06 -13.75
C ALA A 63 -5.56 7.69 -12.57
N ARG A 64 -5.13 8.67 -11.76
CA ARG A 64 -4.36 8.41 -10.53
C ARG A 64 -5.12 7.51 -9.56
N SER A 65 -6.39 7.77 -9.31
CA SER A 65 -7.20 6.94 -8.40
C SER A 65 -7.30 5.49 -8.87
N LEU A 66 -7.52 5.27 -10.18
CA LEU A 66 -7.59 3.92 -10.74
C LEU A 66 -6.26 3.18 -10.68
N VAL A 67 -5.16 3.89 -10.97
CA VAL A 67 -3.80 3.34 -10.88
C VAL A 67 -3.48 3.00 -9.43
N ASP A 68 -3.81 3.86 -8.47
CA ASP A 68 -3.54 3.63 -7.04
C ASP A 68 -4.34 2.43 -6.51
N ALA A 69 -5.63 2.34 -6.85
CA ALA A 69 -6.46 1.18 -6.52
C ALA A 69 -5.92 -0.12 -7.14
N SER A 70 -5.48 -0.06 -8.41
CA SER A 70 -4.92 -1.22 -9.12
C SER A 70 -3.57 -1.64 -8.53
N LEU A 71 -2.72 -0.69 -8.18
CA LEU A 71 -1.43 -0.93 -7.51
C LEU A 71 -1.65 -1.53 -6.13
N GLN A 72 -2.52 -0.95 -5.30
CA GLN A 72 -2.86 -1.50 -3.99
C GLN A 72 -3.41 -2.92 -4.10
N GLN A 73 -4.28 -3.19 -5.08
CA GLN A 73 -4.82 -4.52 -5.28
C GLN A 73 -3.78 -5.50 -5.83
N GLY A 74 -2.87 -5.04 -6.68
CA GLY A 74 -1.73 -5.81 -7.19
C GLY A 74 -0.73 -6.15 -6.10
N LEU A 75 -0.39 -5.20 -5.24
CA LEU A 75 0.49 -5.37 -4.07
C LEU A 75 -0.09 -6.40 -3.10
N ARG A 76 -1.39 -6.30 -2.78
CA ARG A 76 -2.11 -7.27 -1.95
C ARG A 76 -2.13 -8.68 -2.56
N ARG A 77 -2.37 -8.80 -3.88
CA ARG A 77 -2.35 -10.10 -4.58
C ARG A 77 -0.95 -10.67 -4.75
N GLY A 78 0.07 -9.82 -4.86
CA GLY A 78 1.46 -10.21 -5.01
C GLY A 78 2.13 -10.66 -3.71
N GLY A 79 1.41 -10.65 -2.58
CA GLY A 79 1.94 -11.05 -1.28
C GLY A 79 2.95 -10.06 -0.69
N LEU A 80 2.97 -8.81 -1.15
CA LEU A 80 3.79 -7.76 -0.57
C LEU A 80 3.03 -7.14 0.62
N PRO A 81 3.47 -7.40 1.87
CA PRO A 81 2.82 -6.83 3.04
C PRO A 81 2.92 -5.31 2.99
N THR A 82 1.81 -4.66 3.33
CA THR A 82 1.75 -3.21 3.47
C THR A 82 2.44 -2.77 4.77
N ARG A 83 2.67 -1.48 4.91
CA ARG A 83 3.20 -0.92 6.16
C ARG A 83 2.28 -1.20 7.35
N GLU A 84 0.97 -1.19 7.11
CA GLU A 84 -0.05 -1.48 8.12
C GLU A 84 0.04 -2.94 8.60
N ASP A 85 0.22 -3.88 7.66
CA ASP A 85 0.45 -5.31 8.00
C ASP A 85 1.71 -5.51 8.85
N TYR A 86 2.75 -4.69 8.63
CA TYR A 86 3.99 -4.73 9.41
C TYR A 86 3.81 -4.18 10.83
N GLU A 87 3.07 -3.08 10.98
CA GLU A 87 2.74 -2.49 12.28
C GLU A 87 1.86 -3.45 13.12
N ASP A 88 0.88 -4.10 12.49
CA ASP A 88 0.07 -5.14 13.14
C ASP A 88 0.91 -6.34 13.62
N LEU A 89 1.89 -6.76 12.82
CA LEU A 89 2.84 -7.82 13.18
C LEU A 89 3.70 -7.43 14.39
N LEU A 90 4.24 -6.21 14.40
CA LEU A 90 5.01 -5.68 15.53
C LEU A 90 4.18 -5.70 16.82
N PHE A 91 2.94 -5.22 16.77
CA PHE A 91 2.06 -5.21 17.95
C PHE A 91 1.74 -6.62 18.46
N ARG A 92 1.58 -7.60 17.57
CA ARG A 92 1.39 -9.01 17.98
C ARG A 92 2.65 -9.59 18.61
N ILE A 93 3.84 -9.22 18.13
CA ILE A 93 5.11 -9.64 18.71
C ILE A 93 5.26 -9.07 20.13
N GLU A 94 5.04 -7.77 20.32
CA GLU A 94 5.13 -7.14 21.65
C GLU A 94 4.20 -7.78 22.68
N GLN A 95 2.96 -8.10 22.28
CA GLN A 95 2.02 -8.81 23.15
C GLN A 95 2.49 -10.23 23.50
N LEU A 96 3.08 -10.94 22.53
CA LEU A 96 3.64 -12.27 22.79
C LEU A 96 4.82 -12.17 23.74
N GLU A 97 5.74 -11.24 23.54
CA GLU A 97 6.87 -11.00 24.44
C GLU A 97 6.41 -10.66 25.86
N HIS A 98 5.37 -9.84 26.00
CA HIS A 98 4.79 -9.52 27.31
C HIS A 98 4.20 -10.76 27.99
N ARG A 99 3.44 -11.57 27.25
CA ARG A 99 2.87 -12.83 27.78
C ARG A 99 3.93 -13.84 28.17
N VAL A 100 5.02 -13.92 27.40
CA VAL A 100 6.17 -14.78 27.71
C VAL A 100 6.80 -14.34 29.03
N ARG A 101 7.10 -13.05 29.22
CA ARG A 101 7.62 -12.54 30.49
C ARG A 101 6.71 -12.86 31.68
N MET A 102 5.40 -12.65 31.54
CA MET A 102 4.44 -12.98 32.60
C MET A 102 4.44 -14.47 32.98
N LEU A 103 4.78 -15.35 32.04
CA LEU A 103 4.90 -16.80 32.31
C LEU A 103 6.26 -17.16 32.92
N GLU A 104 7.34 -16.50 32.52
CA GLU A 104 8.67 -16.66 33.08
C GLU A 104 8.76 -16.12 34.52
N ASP A 105 8.10 -15.00 34.79
CA ASP A 105 8.05 -14.36 36.11
C ASP A 105 7.07 -15.06 37.07
N ARG A 106 6.32 -16.08 36.61
CA ARG A 106 5.46 -16.85 37.49
C ARG A 106 6.35 -17.72 38.39
N PRO A 107 6.43 -17.44 39.70
CA PRO A 107 7.21 -18.28 40.60
C PRO A 107 6.62 -19.68 40.58
N ALA A 108 7.48 -20.69 40.54
CA ALA A 108 7.11 -22.09 40.65
C ALA A 108 6.09 -22.23 41.78
N ALA A 109 4.93 -22.79 41.49
CA ALA A 109 3.85 -22.95 42.46
C ALA A 109 4.44 -23.49 43.77
N PRO A 110 4.12 -22.89 44.94
CA PRO A 110 4.62 -23.41 46.20
C PRO A 110 4.29 -24.90 46.27
N PRO A 111 5.24 -25.76 46.67
CA PRO A 111 5.01 -27.19 46.70
C PRO A 111 3.74 -27.48 47.50
N PRO A 112 2.89 -28.43 47.06
CA PRO A 112 1.68 -28.76 47.78
C PRO A 112 2.05 -29.05 49.25
N PRO A 113 1.21 -28.63 50.22
CA PRO A 113 1.48 -28.92 51.62
C PRO A 113 1.71 -30.42 51.73
N ALA A 114 2.89 -30.81 52.22
CA ALA A 114 3.21 -32.21 52.45
C ALA A 114 2.08 -32.79 53.28
N GLY A 115 1.33 -33.72 52.66
CA GLY A 115 0.25 -34.45 53.29
C GLY A 115 0.75 -35.06 54.60
N GLU A 116 -0.18 -35.15 55.53
CA GLU A 116 0.05 -35.47 56.93
C GLU A 116 0.99 -36.65 57.17
N PRO A 117 1.73 -36.67 58.30
CA PRO A 117 2.47 -37.86 58.71
C PRO A 117 1.52 -39.05 58.77
N GLU A 118 1.72 -40.00 57.86
CA GLU A 118 1.03 -41.28 57.81
C GLU A 118 1.18 -41.96 59.18
N ALA A 119 0.09 -42.01 59.94
CA ALA A 119 0.06 -42.64 61.26
C ALA A 119 0.40 -44.13 61.11
N PRO A 120 1.26 -44.70 61.97
CA PRO A 120 1.68 -46.09 61.85
C PRO A 120 0.48 -47.04 61.94
N PRO A 121 0.50 -48.19 61.24
CA PRO A 121 -0.62 -49.11 61.22
C PRO A 121 -0.89 -49.65 62.63
N GLU A 122 -2.10 -49.42 63.13
CA GLU A 122 -2.58 -50.05 64.36
C GLU A 122 -2.67 -51.56 64.13
N THR A 123 -1.80 -52.31 64.81
CA THR A 123 -1.87 -53.77 64.89
C THR A 123 -3.16 -54.15 65.62
N PRO A 124 -4.09 -54.92 65.03
CA PRO A 124 -5.25 -55.39 65.76
C PRO A 124 -4.82 -56.38 66.86
N PRO A 125 -5.41 -56.33 68.07
CA PRO A 125 -5.09 -57.25 69.14
C PRO A 125 -5.60 -58.66 68.79
N GLY A 126 -4.78 -59.66 69.09
CA GLY A 126 -5.03 -61.05 68.74
C GLY A 126 -6.26 -61.68 69.40
N LEU A 127 -6.72 -62.76 68.75
CA LEU A 127 -7.34 -63.94 69.33
C LEU A 127 -6.87 -65.16 68.52
#